data_AF-A0A5B0FGM0-F1
#
_entry.id   AF-A0A5B0FGM0-F1
#
_cell.length_a   1.000
_cell.length_b   1.000
_cell.length_c   1.000
_cell.angle_alpha   90.00
_cell.angle_beta   90.00
_cell.angle_gamma   90.00
#
_symmetry.space_group_name_H-M   'P 1'
#
loop_
_entity.id
_entity.type
_entity.pdbx_description
1 polymer ?
#
loop_
_entity_poly.entity_id
_entity_poly.type
_entity_poly.pdbx_seq_one_letter_code
_entity_poly.pdbx_strand_id
1 'polypeptide(L)'
;MNTFQNSTNCPANCTKIHLSETQQALLQNVRDFFLTDKCSEIIGSMNELVEALLFSKDLENITPAMRVDIANQLRAVTLISKLNEGRF
;
A
#
# COMPACT_ATOMS: atom_id res chain seq x y z
N MET A 1 33.22 21.60 1.35
CA MET A 1 32.69 20.23 1.58
C MET A 1 31.18 20.36 1.55
N ASN A 2 30.53 19.67 0.61
CA ASN A 2 29.36 20.20 -0.09
C ASN A 2 28.06 20.13 0.72
N THR A 3 27.35 21.25 0.70
CA THR A 3 26.06 21.53 1.33
C THR A 3 24.94 20.75 0.66
N PHE A 4 24.13 20.03 1.44
CA PHE A 4 22.87 19.43 0.98
C PHE A 4 21.96 20.54 0.45
N GLN A 5 21.74 20.54 -0.87
CA GLN A 5 20.72 21.39 -1.47
C GLN A 5 19.35 20.83 -1.07
N ASN A 6 18.65 21.56 -0.22
CA ASN A 6 17.22 21.41 0.00
C ASN A 6 16.53 21.52 -1.36
N SER A 7 16.01 20.40 -1.87
CA SER A 7 15.10 20.40 -3.00
C SER A 7 13.84 21.13 -2.54
N THR A 8 13.71 22.39 -2.93
CA THR A 8 12.47 23.14 -2.79
C THR A 8 11.41 22.42 -3.61
N ASN A 9 10.49 21.77 -2.91
CA ASN A 9 9.27 21.17 -3.43
C ASN A 9 8.67 22.12 -4.47
N CYS A 10 8.72 21.73 -5.74
CA CYS A 10 7.95 22.40 -6.77
C CYS A 10 6.48 22.26 -6.32
N PRO A 11 5.73 23.36 -6.13
CA PRO A 11 4.29 23.23 -5.93
C PRO A 11 3.78 22.62 -7.23
N ALA A 12 3.46 21.33 -7.19
CA ALA A 12 2.86 20.63 -8.30
C ALA A 12 1.66 21.48 -8.70
N ASN A 13 1.76 22.10 -9.88
CA ASN A 13 0.67 22.82 -10.50
C ASN A 13 -0.51 21.84 -10.48
N CYS A 14 -1.48 22.07 -9.60
CA CYS A 14 -2.70 21.29 -9.56
C CYS A 14 -3.51 21.78 -10.74
N THR A 15 -3.09 21.36 -11.94
CA THR A 15 -3.89 21.47 -13.15
C THR A 15 -5.20 20.79 -12.80
N LYS A 16 -6.30 21.56 -12.74
CA LYS A 16 -7.63 20.98 -12.59
C LYS A 16 -7.83 20.05 -13.78
N ILE A 17 -7.59 18.76 -13.59
CA ILE A 17 -7.81 17.75 -14.61
C ILE A 17 -9.31 17.78 -14.85
N HIS A 18 -9.72 18.29 -16.00
CA HIS A 18 -11.11 18.22 -16.43
C HIS A 18 -11.39 16.77 -16.82
N LEU A 19 -11.72 15.97 -15.82
CA LEU A 19 -12.07 14.57 -15.97
C LEU A 19 -13.39 14.48 -16.74
N SER A 20 -13.49 13.53 -17.67
CA SER A 20 -14.80 13.21 -18.26
C SER A 20 -15.75 12.69 -17.18
N GLU A 21 -17.06 12.77 -17.41
CA GLU A 21 -18.06 12.23 -16.48
C GLU A 21 -17.79 10.77 -16.13
N THR A 22 -17.32 9.97 -17.11
CA THR A 22 -16.90 8.58 -16.90
C THR A 22 -15.69 8.45 -15.98
N GLN A 23 -14.69 9.32 -16.12
CA GLN A 23 -13.51 9.31 -15.26
C GLN A 23 -13.85 9.74 -13.83
N GLN A 24 -14.78 10.68 -13.67
CA GLN A 24 -15.24 11.14 -12.37
C GLN A 24 -16.08 10.07 -11.66
N ALA A 25 -16.95 9.36 -12.39
CA ALA A 25 -17.68 8.20 -11.88
C ALA A 25 -16.74 7.07 -11.45
N LEU A 26 -15.69 6.78 -12.23
CA LEU A 26 -14.68 5.79 -11.87
C LEU A 26 -13.94 6.19 -10.59
N LEU A 27 -13.51 7.46 -10.48
CA LEU A 27 -12.85 7.97 -9.28
C LEU A 27 -13.75 7.88 -8.05
N GLN A 28 -15.04 8.17 -8.20
CA GLN A 28 -16.01 8.04 -7.11
C GLN A 28 -16.18 6.58 -6.70
N ASN A 29 -16.31 5.65 -7.66
CA ASN A 29 -16.39 4.22 -7.36
C ASN A 29 -15.13 3.69 -6.66
N VAL A 30 -13.95 4.13 -7.10
CA VAL A 30 -12.68 3.79 -6.45
C VAL A 30 -12.65 4.33 -5.02
N ARG A 31 -13.09 5.57 -4.81
CA ARG A 31 -13.18 6.17 -3.48
C ARG A 31 -14.14 5.41 -2.58
N ASP A 32 -15.33 5.08 -3.07
CA ASP A 32 -16.36 4.37 -2.31
C ASP A 32 -15.92 2.94 -1.96
N PHE A 33 -15.21 2.28 -2.87
CA PHE A 33 -14.55 1.00 -2.61
C PHE A 33 -13.55 1.11 -1.44
N PHE A 34 -12.66 2.12 -1.46
CA PHE A 34 -11.70 2.38 -0.39
C PHE A 34 -12.32 2.96 0.89
N LEU A 35 -13.59 3.36 0.87
CA LEU A 35 -14.35 3.75 2.07
C LEU A 35 -15.03 2.55 2.75
N THR A 36 -15.19 1.44 2.04
CA THR A 36 -15.89 0.26 2.56
C THR A 36 -15.03 -0.46 3.59
N ASP A 37 -13.75 -0.66 3.27
CA ASP A 37 -12.78 -1.30 4.14
C ASP A 37 -11.78 -0.29 4.69
N LYS A 38 -11.38 -0.45 5.94
CA LYS A 38 -10.32 0.38 6.51
C LYS A 38 -8.98 0.07 5.84
N CYS A 39 -8.08 1.04 5.81
CA CYS A 39 -6.74 0.86 5.24
C CYS A 39 -6.01 -0.37 5.81
N SER A 40 -6.16 -0.67 7.09
CA SER A 40 -5.55 -1.82 7.76
C SER A 40 -6.14 -3.15 7.30
N GLU A 41 -7.42 -3.18 6.94
CA GLU A 41 -8.12 -4.35 6.41
C GLU A 41 -7.65 -4.65 4.99
N ILE A 42 -7.47 -3.60 4.18
CA ILE A 42 -6.92 -3.71 2.83
C ILE A 42 -5.47 -4.19 2.87
N ILE A 43 -4.62 -3.56 3.69
CA ILE A 43 -3.23 -3.97 3.90
C ILE A 43 -3.16 -5.40 4.42
N GLY A 44 -4.03 -5.76 5.37
CA GLY A 44 -4.15 -7.12 5.90
C GLY A 44 -4.44 -8.14 4.80
N SER A 45 -5.46 -7.88 4.00
CA SER A 45 -5.89 -8.76 2.90
C SER A 45 -4.79 -8.93 1.84
N MET A 46 -4.13 -7.84 1.45
CA MET A 46 -3.01 -7.91 0.50
C MET A 46 -1.84 -8.73 1.05
N ASN A 47 -1.49 -8.53 2.32
CA ASN A 47 -0.41 -9.25 2.97
C ASN A 47 -0.72 -10.74 3.11
N GLU A 48 -1.97 -11.11 3.41
CA GLU A 48 -2.40 -12.52 3.46
C GLU A 48 -2.28 -13.21 2.09
N LEU A 49 -2.63 -12.53 1.00
CA LEU A 49 -2.48 -13.07 -0.36
C LEU A 49 -1.01 -13.32 -0.71
N VAL A 50 -0.13 -12.36 -0.38
CA VAL A 50 1.32 -12.51 -0.61
C VAL A 50 1.88 -13.62 0.27
N GLU A 51 1.44 -13.74 1.53
CA GLU A 51 1.86 -14.81 2.41
C GLU A 51 1.40 -16.19 1.89
N ALA A 52 0.16 -16.31 1.41
CA ALA A 52 -0.33 -17.54 0.79
C ALA A 52 0.50 -17.94 -0.44
N LEU A 53 0.90 -16.97 -1.27
CA LEU A 53 1.81 -17.21 -2.40
C LEU A 53 3.21 -17.62 -1.92
N LEU A 54 3.74 -16.95 -0.90
CA LEU A 54 5.05 -17.28 -0.30
C LEU A 54 5.11 -18.69 0.25
N PHE A 55 3.98 -19.29 0.65
CA PHE A 55 3.93 -20.68 1.12
C PHE A 55 3.26 -21.64 0.13
N SER A 56 3.02 -21.20 -1.10
CA SER A 56 2.59 -22.09 -2.19
C SER A 56 3.75 -22.95 -2.69
N LYS A 57 3.40 -24.07 -3.34
CA LYS A 57 4.37 -25.00 -3.93
C LYS A 57 5.00 -24.47 -5.22
N ASP A 58 4.38 -23.48 -5.84
CA ASP A 58 4.72 -23.01 -7.20
C ASP A 58 5.77 -21.89 -7.21
N LEU A 59 6.14 -21.38 -6.03
CA LEU A 59 7.11 -20.30 -5.93
C LEU A 59 8.53 -20.86 -5.89
N GLU A 60 9.28 -20.65 -6.97
CA GLU A 60 10.69 -21.03 -7.08
C GLU A 60 11.63 -19.87 -6.68
N ASN A 61 12.92 -20.15 -6.53
CA ASN A 61 13.97 -19.14 -6.26
C ASN A 61 13.86 -18.34 -4.94
N ILE A 62 13.02 -18.78 -4.00
CA ILE A 62 12.98 -18.21 -2.64
C ILE A 62 13.29 -19.30 -1.62
N THR A 63 14.36 -19.06 -0.84
CA THR A 63 14.76 -19.96 0.25
C THR A 63 13.74 -19.97 1.38
N PRO A 64 13.65 -21.04 2.19
CA PRO A 64 12.75 -21.07 3.35
C PRO A 64 12.99 -19.92 4.33
N ALA A 65 14.26 -19.53 4.55
CA ALA A 65 14.61 -18.42 5.43
C ALA A 65 14.06 -17.08 4.90
N MET A 66 14.17 -16.84 3.59
CA MET A 66 13.61 -15.63 2.96
C MET A 66 12.08 -15.60 3.06
N ARG A 67 11.39 -16.74 2.91
CA ARG A 67 9.92 -16.80 3.08
C ARG A 67 9.50 -16.36 4.47
N VAL A 68 10.19 -16.87 5.49
CA VAL A 68 9.92 -16.50 6.89
C VAL A 68 10.20 -15.02 7.13
N ASP A 69 11.31 -14.49 6.63
CA ASP A 69 11.66 -13.08 6.79
C ASP A 69 10.61 -12.16 6.13
N ILE A 70 10.22 -12.44 4.89
CA ILE A 70 9.19 -11.67 4.18
C ILE A 70 7.85 -11.77 4.92
N ALA A 71 7.43 -12.97 5.34
CA ALA A 71 6.17 -13.14 6.08
C ALA A 71 6.17 -12.33 7.40
N ASN A 72 7.30 -12.27 8.10
CA ASN A 72 7.43 -11.46 9.30
C ASN A 72 7.32 -9.97 9.00
N GLN A 73 7.92 -9.48 7.91
CA GLN A 73 7.78 -8.09 7.46
C GLN A 73 6.32 -7.76 7.12
N LEU A 74 5.62 -8.63 6.39
CA LEU A 74 4.20 -8.46 6.07
C LEU A 74 3.35 -8.34 7.33
N ARG A 75 3.55 -9.24 8.30
CA ARG A 75 2.84 -9.21 9.58
C ARG A 75 3.14 -7.95 10.39
N ALA A 76 4.39 -7.48 10.39
CA ALA A 76 4.78 -6.23 11.05
C ALA A 76 4.07 -5.02 10.42
N VAL A 77 3.99 -4.95 9.10
CA VAL A 77 3.27 -3.88 8.38
C VAL A 77 1.78 -3.91 8.71
N THR A 78 1.14 -5.09 8.73
CA THR A 78 -0.27 -5.24 9.13
C THR A 78 -0.50 -4.82 10.58
N LEU A 79 0.44 -5.10 11.48
CA LEU A 79 0.37 -4.65 12.87
C LEU A 79 0.47 -3.11 12.95
N ILE A 80 1.44 -2.51 12.26
CA ILE A 80 1.62 -1.05 12.22
C ILE A 80 0.38 -0.37 11.66
N SER A 81 -0.24 -0.89 10.59
CA SER A 81 -1.44 -0.31 10.00
C SER A 81 -2.63 -0.32 10.98
N LYS A 82 -2.85 -1.44 11.68
CA LYS A 82 -3.87 -1.56 12.72
C LYS A 82 -3.63 -0.60 13.89
N LEU A 83 -2.37 -0.46 14.33
CA LEU A 83 -2.02 0.47 15.41
C LEU A 83 -2.20 1.93 15.01
N ASN A 84 -2.00 2.28 13.74
CA ASN A 84 -2.22 3.63 13.24
C ASN A 84 -3.71 4.00 13.25
N GLU A 85 -4.61 3.03 13.01
CA GLU A 85 -6.05 3.24 13.08
C GLU A 85 -6.60 3.36 14.50
N GLY A 86 -5.96 2.72 15.48
CA GLY A 86 -6.34 2.83 16.90
C GLY A 86 -5.92 4.15 17.58
N ARG A 87 -5.24 5.06 16.86
CA ARG A 87 -4.67 6.30 17.41
C ARG A 87 -5.47 7.58 17.08
N PHE A 88 -6.68 7.49 16.55
CA PHE A 88 -7.60 8.62 16.34
C PHE A 88 -9.05 8.27 16.68
#